data_AF-A0A1M6J7T9-F1
#
_entry.id   AF-A0A1M6J7T9-F1
#
_cell.length_a   1.000
_cell.length_b   1.000
_cell.length_c   1.000
_cell.angle_alpha   90.00
_cell.angle_beta   90.00
_cell.angle_gamma   90.00
#
_symmetry.space_group_name_H-M   'P 1'
#
loop_
_entity.id
_entity.type
_entity.pdbx_description
1 polymer ?
#
loop_
_entity_poly.entity_id
_entity_poly.type
_entity_poly.pdbx_seq_one_letter_code
_entity_poly.pdbx_strand_id
1 'polypeptide(L)' 'MDKDSMQSAVIKLIEKYIPDRNDLKELIKEDTDSVKYILTEIDRYKTKSYEEVDLDIIKDVFFFWG' A
#
# COMPACT_ATOMS: atom_id res chain seq x y z
N MET A 1 0.68 14.52 3.16
CA MET A 1 -0.60 13.91 2.75
C MET A 1 -1.48 13.74 3.97
N ASP A 2 -2.80 13.79 3.79
CA ASP A 2 -3.75 13.41 4.84
C ASP A 2 -4.00 11.89 4.83
N LYS A 3 -4.68 11.39 5.88
CA LYS A 3 -4.93 9.95 6.10
C LYS A 3 -5.69 9.31 4.94
N ASP A 4 -6.68 10.02 4.40
CA ASP A 4 -7.54 9.54 3.31
C ASP A 4 -6.77 9.43 1.97
N SER A 5 -5.89 10.39 1.69
CA SER A 5 -4.97 10.34 0.55
C SER A 5 -4.00 9.16 0.67
N MET A 6 -3.55 8.85 1.89
CA MET A 6 -2.62 7.77 2.17
C MET A 6 -3.26 6.39 1.97
N GLN A 7 -4.48 6.19 2.51
CA GLN A 7 -5.25 4.97 2.27
C GLN A 7 -5.49 4.75 0.78
N SER A 8 -5.88 5.82 0.06
CA SER A 8 -6.11 5.76 -1.39
C SER A 8 -4.84 5.40 -2.17
N ALA A 9 -3.67 5.90 -1.74
CA ALA A 9 -2.39 5.57 -2.36
C ALA A 9 -2.04 4.08 -2.15
N VAL A 10 -2.22 3.56 -0.94
CA VAL A 10 -1.99 2.14 -0.63
C VAL A 10 -2.95 1.24 -1.43
N ILE A 11 -4.23 1.61 -1.55
CA ILE A 11 -5.20 0.87 -2.37
C ILE A 11 -4.73 0.80 -3.84
N LYS A 12 -4.25 1.91 -4.40
CA LYS A 12 -3.70 1.93 -5.77
C LYS A 12 -2.49 1.03 -5.92
N LEU A 13 -1.62 0.96 -4.91
CA LEU A 13 -0.48 0.03 -4.91
C LEU A 13 -0.95 -1.43 -4.91
N ILE A 14 -1.94 -1.78 -4.07
CA ILE A 14 -2.52 -3.12 -4.06
C ILE A 14 -3.08 -3.48 -5.44
N GLU A 15 -3.90 -2.60 -6.03
CA GLU A 15 -4.49 -2.82 -7.36
C GLU A 15 -3.44 -2.95 -8.47
N LYS A 16 -2.34 -2.20 -8.38
CA LYS A 16 -1.29 -2.19 -9.39
C LYS A 16 -0.41 -3.43 -9.35
N TYR A 17 -0.12 -3.96 -8.16
CA TYR A 17 0.91 -4.99 -7.97
C TYR A 17 0.34 -6.36 -7.62
N ILE A 18 -0.76 -6.41 -6.88
CA ILE A 18 -1.42 -7.63 -6.37
C ILE A 18 -2.96 -7.50 -6.48
N PRO A 19 -3.51 -7.31 -7.70
CA PRO A 19 -4.91 -6.93 -7.91
C PRO A 19 -5.94 -7.89 -7.30
N ASP A 20 -5.57 -9.17 -7.17
CA ASP A 20 -6.45 -10.22 -6.64
C ASP A 20 -6.63 -10.18 -5.12
N ARG A 21 -5.84 -9.37 -4.39
CA ARG A 21 -5.87 -9.25 -2.92
C ARG A 21 -6.87 -8.19 -2.46
N ASN A 22 -8.16 -8.48 -2.65
CA ASN A 22 -9.24 -7.63 -2.17
C ASN A 22 -9.29 -7.53 -0.63
N ASP A 23 -8.87 -8.57 0.07
CA ASP A 23 -8.73 -8.62 1.53
C ASP A 23 -7.86 -7.47 2.06
N LEU A 24 -6.75 -7.15 1.39
CA LEU A 24 -5.87 -6.07 1.81
C LEU A 24 -6.45 -4.68 1.55
N LYS A 25 -7.31 -4.53 0.54
CA LYS A 25 -8.05 -3.28 0.26
C LYS A 25 -9.11 -3.00 1.31
N GLU A 26 -9.75 -4.04 1.85
CA GLU A 26 -10.68 -3.90 2.96
C GLU A 26 -9.93 -3.61 4.25
N LEU A 27 -8.83 -4.34 4.50
CA LEU A 27 -7.99 -4.16 5.70
C LEU A 27 -7.51 -2.71 5.87
N ILE A 28 -6.98 -2.06 4.83
CA ILE A 28 -6.49 -0.68 4.96
C ILE A 28 -7.60 0.35 5.25
N LYS A 29 -8.84 0.04 4.88
CA LYS A 29 -10.00 0.89 5.16
C LYS A 29 -10.45 0.76 6.62
N GLU A 30 -10.38 -0.44 7.17
CA GLU A 30 -10.80 -0.75 8.53
C GLU A 30 -9.70 -0.43 9.56
N ASP A 31 -8.46 -0.76 9.23
CA ASP A 31 -7.29 -0.61 10.10
C ASP A 31 -6.09 -0.03 9.33
N THR A 32 -5.81 1.23 9.61
CA THR A 32 -4.64 1.91 9.03
C THR A 32 -3.30 1.49 9.64
N ASP A 33 -3.31 0.90 10.82
CA ASP A 33 -2.07 0.49 11.50
C ASP A 33 -1.49 -0.78 10.85
N SER A 34 -2.32 -1.54 10.13
CA SER A 34 -1.94 -2.68 9.32
C SER A 34 -1.14 -2.33 8.05
N VAL A 35 -0.83 -1.06 7.78
CA VAL A 35 -0.17 -0.66 6.53
C VAL A 35 1.19 -1.34 6.30
N LYS A 36 2.00 -1.53 7.36
CA LYS A 36 3.32 -2.17 7.25
C LYS A 36 3.19 -3.62 6.79
N TYR A 37 2.16 -4.32 7.29
CA TYR A 37 1.82 -5.67 6.86
C TYR A 37 1.40 -5.68 5.38
N ILE A 38 0.53 -4.74 4.98
CA ILE A 38 0.07 -4.62 3.59
C ILE A 38 1.24 -4.38 2.63
N LEU A 39 2.14 -3.45 2.93
CA LEU A 39 3.32 -3.18 2.10
C LEU A 39 4.23 -4.39 1.97
N THR A 40 4.37 -5.18 3.05
CA THR A 40 5.14 -6.44 3.03
C THR A 40 4.49 -7.47 2.11
N GLU A 41 3.17 -7.59 2.13
CA GLU A 41 2.42 -8.49 1.25
C GLU A 41 2.51 -8.05 -0.22
N ILE A 42 2.46 -6.74 -0.50
CA ILE A 42 2.71 -6.21 -1.84
C ILE A 42 4.12 -6.62 -2.29
N ASP A 43 5.15 -6.40 -1.48
CA ASP A 43 6.53 -6.72 -1.88
C ASP A 43 6.74 -8.22 -2.14
N ARG A 44 6.08 -9.07 -1.35
CA ARG A 44 6.14 -10.53 -1.47
C ARG A 44 5.46 -11.06 -2.72
N TYR A 45 4.30 -10.51 -3.09
CA TYR A 45 3.44 -11.06 -4.14
C TYR A 45 3.35 -10.21 -5.40
N LYS A 46 4.05 -9.06 -5.45
CA LYS A 46 4.06 -8.18 -6.63
C LYS A 46 4.35 -8.97 -7.90
N THR A 47 3.51 -8.75 -8.90
CA THR A 47 3.63 -9.37 -10.22
C THR A 47 4.67 -8.68 -11.12
N LYS A 48 5.18 -7.51 -10.69
CA LYS A 48 6.14 -6.69 -11.41
C LYS A 48 6.99 -5.84 -10.44
N SER A 49 8.11 -5.34 -10.93
CA SER A 49 8.98 -4.42 -10.19
C SER A 49 8.30 -3.09 -9.89
N TYR A 50 8.67 -2.47 -8.76
CA TYR A 50 8.19 -1.14 -8.41
C TYR A 50 8.69 -0.08 -9.40
N GLU A 51 7.80 0.80 -9.80
CA GLU A 51 8.16 2.04 -10.49
C GLU A 51 8.70 3.05 -9.46
N GLU A 52 9.58 3.95 -9.91
CA GLU A 52 10.23 4.95 -9.04
C GLU A 52 9.20 5.82 -8.28
N VAL A 53 8.15 6.25 -8.97
CA VAL A 53 7.04 7.01 -8.37
C VAL A 53 6.34 6.24 -7.25
N ASP A 54 6.19 4.91 -7.41
CA ASP A 54 5.55 4.09 -6.38
C ASP A 54 6.48 3.85 -5.19
N LEU A 55 7.79 3.78 -5.41
CA LEU A 55 8.78 3.72 -4.34
C LEU A 55 8.74 4.99 -3.48
N ASP A 56 8.54 6.15 -4.07
CA ASP A 56 8.40 7.40 -3.33
C ASP A 56 7.12 7.42 -2.50
N ILE A 57 6.00 6.94 -3.05
CA ILE A 57 4.76 6.73 -2.29
C ILE A 57 5.00 5.77 -1.11
N ILE A 58 5.69 4.65 -1.32
CA ILE A 58 5.98 3.68 -0.27
C ILE A 58 6.81 4.32 0.86
N LYS A 59 7.80 5.16 0.53
CA LYS A 59 8.60 5.89 1.54
C LYS A 59 7.73 6.87 2.33
N ASP A 60 6.86 7.63 1.66
CA ASP A 60 5.97 8.59 2.31
C ASP A 60 4.98 7.89 3.26
N VAL A 61 4.43 6.75 2.83
CA VAL A 61 3.57 5.87 3.62
C VAL A 61 4.32 5.37 4.86
N PHE A 62 5.56 4.91 4.70
CA PHE A 62 6.40 4.46 5.82
C PHE A 62 6.74 5.58 6.80
N PHE A 63 6.95 6.80 6.34
CA PHE A 63 7.26 7.93 7.22
C PHE A 63 6.07 8.37 8.07
N PHE A 64 4.87 8.34 7.49
CA PHE A 64 3.66 8.81 8.17
C PHE A 64 3.10 7.84 9.21
N TRP A 65 3.21 6.54 8.95
CA TRP A 65 2.80 5.47 9.87
C TRP A 65 4.00 4.75 10.52
N GLY A 66 5.16 5.41 10.48
CA GLY A 66 6.47 4.95 10.95
C GLY A 66 6.57 4.84 12.45
#